data_AF-A0A2N0LBL3-F1
#
_entry.id   AF-A0A2N0LBL3-F1
#
_cell.length_a   1.000
_cell.length_b   1.000
_cell.length_c   1.000
_cell.angle_alpha   90.00
_cell.angle_beta   90.00
_cell.angle_gamma   90.00
#
_symmetry.space_group_name_H-M   'P 1'
#
loop_
_entity.id
_entity.type
_entity.pdbx_description
1 polymer ?
#
loop_
_entity_poly.entity_id
_entity_poly.type
_entity_poly.pdbx_seq_one_letter_code
_entity_poly.pdbx_strand_id
1 'polypeptide(L)'
;MARRDYVDKCNESYQAALLQLRIQHVQCILSEATRRQAGENWVWKGTKAFIELSLERATGEFISEKEIKAHAGEGLGGPSAGLWPWLSDGADVVEKEEGSRTYRIRLEYFDAMRQLISPHAFKGKRSIMEMQGLGKHIWEGIDAQEYVDRERRSWNG
;
A
#
# COMPACT_ATOMS: atom_id res chain seq x y z
N MET A 1 9.98 8.26 28.40
CA MET A 1 9.27 9.06 27.38
C MET A 1 8.38 8.11 26.59
N ALA A 2 7.06 8.32 26.60
CA ALA A 2 6.08 7.27 26.33
C ALA A 2 5.99 6.91 24.83
N ARG A 3 5.43 5.73 24.50
CA ARG A 3 5.16 5.29 23.11
C ARG A 3 4.27 6.26 22.31
N ARG A 4 3.62 7.23 22.99
CA ARG A 4 2.62 8.16 22.45
C ARG A 4 3.23 9.41 21.79
N ASP A 5 4.24 10.01 22.41
CA ASP A 5 4.71 11.39 22.13
C ASP A 5 5.16 11.67 20.68
N TYR A 6 5.48 10.65 19.88
CA TYR A 6 5.97 10.88 18.51
C TYR A 6 4.89 10.78 17.45
N VAL A 7 3.81 10.03 17.69
CA VAL A 7 2.67 10.02 16.76
C VAL A 7 2.04 11.41 16.78
N ASP A 8 1.84 11.97 17.98
CA ASP A 8 1.39 13.35 18.16
C ASP A 8 2.34 14.36 17.50
N LYS A 9 3.66 14.21 17.66
CA LYS A 9 4.65 15.07 16.97
C LYS A 9 4.63 14.94 15.45
N CYS A 10 4.47 13.72 14.93
CA CYS A 10 4.32 13.49 13.48
C CYS A 10 2.98 14.05 12.96
N ASN A 11 1.96 14.15 13.83
CA ASN A 11 0.65 14.73 13.54
C ASN A 11 0.59 16.27 13.66
N GLU A 12 1.35 16.90 14.55
CA GLU A 12 1.40 18.38 14.67
C GLU A 12 1.94 19.05 13.38
N SER A 13 2.65 18.28 12.56
CA SER A 13 3.11 18.69 11.23
C SER A 13 2.00 18.66 10.16
N TYR A 14 0.80 18.16 10.49
CA TYR A 14 -0.23 17.70 9.56
C TYR A 14 -1.54 18.50 9.68
N GLN A 15 -1.69 19.53 8.83
CA GLN A 15 -2.92 20.31 8.66
C GLN A 15 -3.18 20.67 7.18
N ALA A 16 -3.01 19.75 6.21
CA ALA A 16 -3.43 20.01 4.82
C ALA A 16 -3.65 18.76 3.96
N ALA A 17 -4.60 18.85 3.01
CA ALA A 17 -5.13 17.79 2.15
C ALA A 17 -4.20 17.28 1.02
N LEU A 18 -2.89 17.54 1.07
CA LEU A 18 -1.95 17.24 -0.01
C LEU A 18 -1.26 15.88 0.18
N LEU A 19 -1.18 15.07 -0.89
CA LEU A 19 -0.53 13.73 -0.89
C LEU A 19 0.92 13.76 -0.38
N GLN A 20 1.68 14.81 -0.70
CA GLN A 20 3.08 14.97 -0.25
C GLN A 20 3.20 15.02 1.28
N LEU A 21 2.21 15.58 1.97
CA LEU A 21 2.20 15.66 3.43
C LEU A 21 1.86 14.29 4.06
N ARG A 22 1.08 13.46 3.39
CA ARG A 22 0.80 12.07 3.82
C ARG A 22 2.04 11.19 3.71
N ILE A 23 2.84 11.37 2.64
CA ILE A 23 4.14 10.71 2.50
C ILE A 23 5.07 11.14 3.65
N GLN A 24 5.16 12.44 3.94
CA GLN A 24 5.96 12.93 5.07
C GLN A 24 5.50 12.37 6.41
N HIS A 25 4.18 12.29 6.63
CA HIS A 25 3.60 11.71 7.84
C HIS A 25 4.00 10.23 8.01
N VAL A 26 3.76 9.39 6.99
CA VAL A 26 4.13 7.97 7.03
C VAL A 26 5.64 7.79 7.20
N GLN A 27 6.44 8.62 6.52
CA GLN A 27 7.90 8.60 6.65
C GLN A 27 8.38 8.96 8.07
N CYS A 28 7.76 9.95 8.71
CA CYS A 28 8.03 10.33 10.11
C CYS A 28 7.77 9.14 11.04
N ILE A 29 6.59 8.52 10.94
CA ILE A 29 6.23 7.37 11.79
C ILE A 29 7.19 6.20 11.60
N LEU A 30 7.50 5.83 10.36
CA LEU A 30 8.41 4.70 10.08
C LEU A 30 9.83 4.97 10.60
N SER A 31 10.33 6.19 10.42
CA SER A 31 11.67 6.58 10.87
C SER A 31 11.79 6.55 12.39
N GLU A 32 10.79 7.08 13.09
CA GLU A 32 10.76 7.08 14.56
C GLU A 32 10.55 5.67 15.14
N ALA A 33 9.67 4.86 14.54
CA ALA A 33 9.48 3.48 14.93
C ALA A 33 10.79 2.67 14.79
N THR A 34 11.49 2.84 13.66
CA THR A 34 12.79 2.18 13.41
C THR A 34 13.83 2.58 14.46
N ARG A 35 13.94 3.89 14.77
CA ARG A 35 14.89 4.39 15.78
C ARG A 35 14.66 3.76 17.16
N ARG A 36 13.40 3.48 17.50
CA ARG A 36 13.00 3.00 18.84
C ARG A 36 13.05 1.48 18.99
N GLN A 37 12.99 0.71 17.90
CA GLN A 37 12.98 -0.76 17.96
C GLN A 37 14.38 -1.42 18.01
N ALA A 38 15.47 -0.64 18.13
CA ALA A 38 16.83 -1.13 18.42
C ALA A 38 17.30 -2.35 17.58
N GLY A 39 16.84 -2.49 16.34
CA GLY A 39 17.20 -3.59 15.43
C GLY A 39 16.07 -4.58 15.12
N GLU A 40 14.96 -4.57 15.85
CA GLU A 40 13.76 -5.34 15.52
C GLU A 40 12.94 -4.61 14.44
N ASN A 41 12.74 -5.22 13.28
CA ASN A 41 12.07 -4.58 12.14
C ASN A 41 10.56 -4.90 12.06
N TRP A 42 9.89 -5.04 13.22
CA TRP A 42 8.52 -5.54 13.27
C TRP A 42 7.50 -4.58 12.65
N VAL A 43 7.66 -3.27 12.88
CA VAL A 43 6.75 -2.28 12.28
C VAL A 43 6.84 -2.34 10.77
N TRP A 44 8.05 -2.37 10.21
CA TRP A 44 8.23 -2.49 8.77
C TRP A 44 7.67 -3.82 8.24
N LYS A 45 7.98 -4.96 8.88
CA LYS A 45 7.51 -6.29 8.45
C LYS A 45 5.99 -6.36 8.43
N GLY A 46 5.36 -5.90 9.51
CA GLY A 46 3.90 -5.85 9.62
C GLY A 46 3.26 -4.93 8.59
N THR A 47 3.82 -3.73 8.41
CA THR A 47 3.27 -2.75 7.47
C THR A 47 3.46 -3.20 6.02
N LYS A 48 4.60 -3.83 5.67
CA LYS A 48 4.80 -4.43 4.36
C LYS A 48 3.78 -5.53 4.07
N ALA A 49 3.63 -6.49 4.98
CA ALA A 49 2.68 -7.58 4.82
C ALA A 49 1.24 -7.06 4.67
N PHE A 50 0.89 -6.03 5.41
CA PHE A 50 -0.43 -5.40 5.33
C PHE A 50 -0.68 -4.72 3.97
N ILE A 51 0.32 -4.03 3.41
CA ILE A 51 0.23 -3.42 2.07
C ILE A 51 0.11 -4.51 0.99
N GLU A 52 0.91 -5.58 1.06
CA GLU A 52 0.89 -6.67 0.08
C GLU A 52 -0.47 -7.38 0.07
N LEU A 53 -1.00 -7.76 1.23
CA LEU A 53 -2.34 -8.34 1.34
C LEU A 53 -3.44 -7.39 0.82
N SER A 54 -3.27 -6.08 1.01
CA SER A 54 -4.21 -5.06 0.49
C SER A 54 -4.13 -4.89 -1.03
N LEU A 55 -3.02 -5.26 -1.66
CA LEU A 55 -2.83 -5.26 -3.13
C LEU A 55 -3.36 -6.54 -3.78
N GLU A 56 -3.24 -7.68 -3.09
CA GLU A 56 -3.74 -8.98 -3.57
C GLU A 56 -5.28 -9.05 -3.57
N ARG A 57 -5.92 -8.21 -2.75
CA ARG A 57 -7.38 -8.06 -2.67
C ARG A 57 -7.84 -6.81 -3.42
N ALA A 58 -9.14 -6.69 -3.66
CA ALA A 58 -9.69 -5.40 -4.06
C ALA A 58 -9.35 -4.37 -2.97
N THR A 59 -8.76 -3.23 -3.37
CA THR A 59 -8.43 -2.13 -2.45
C THR A 59 -9.69 -1.72 -1.69
N GLY A 60 -9.70 -1.89 -0.37
CA GLY A 60 -10.88 -1.57 0.43
C GLY A 60 -11.35 -2.70 1.35
N GLU A 61 -10.79 -3.91 1.24
CA GLU A 61 -11.13 -5.02 2.13
C GLU A 61 -10.44 -4.93 3.50
N PHE A 62 -11.11 -5.46 4.52
CA PHE A 62 -10.56 -5.62 5.86
C PHE A 62 -9.70 -6.89 5.92
N ILE A 63 -8.53 -6.79 6.56
CA ILE A 63 -7.55 -7.87 6.71
C ILE A 63 -7.32 -8.14 8.20
N SER A 64 -7.39 -9.40 8.61
CA SER A 64 -7.23 -9.76 10.02
C SER A 64 -5.77 -9.71 10.46
N GLU A 65 -5.55 -9.40 11.74
CA GLU A 65 -4.22 -9.44 12.35
C GLU A 65 -3.53 -10.81 12.17
N LYS A 66 -4.31 -11.89 12.17
CA LYS A 66 -3.81 -13.25 11.97
C LYS A 66 -3.23 -13.43 10.57
N GLU A 67 -3.90 -12.90 9.55
CA GLU A 67 -3.43 -12.95 8.18
C GLU A 67 -2.16 -12.12 7.98
N ILE A 68 -2.12 -10.91 8.55
CA ILE A 68 -0.91 -10.06 8.50
C ILE A 68 0.29 -10.78 9.15
N LYS A 69 0.08 -11.44 10.29
CA LYS A 69 1.13 -12.23 10.95
C LYS A 69 1.60 -13.41 10.10
N ALA A 70 0.66 -14.14 9.50
CA ALA A 70 0.98 -15.28 8.64
C ALA A 70 1.78 -14.83 7.40
N HIS A 71 1.38 -13.71 6.78
CA HIS A 71 2.01 -13.18 5.56
C HIS A 71 3.40 -12.58 5.82
N ALA A 72 3.61 -11.96 6.98
CA ALA A 72 4.91 -11.39 7.35
C ALA A 72 6.02 -12.42 7.61
N GLY A 73 5.65 -13.70 7.76
CA GLY A 73 6.56 -14.81 8.03
C GLY A 73 7.10 -14.85 9.46
N GLU A 74 8.13 -15.67 9.67
CA GLU A 74 8.68 -15.93 11.00
C GLU A 74 9.34 -14.68 11.63
N GLY A 75 9.17 -14.57 12.95
CA GLY A 75 9.79 -13.51 13.75
C GLY A 75 9.05 -12.16 13.76
N LEU A 76 7.82 -12.07 13.26
CA LEU A 76 6.94 -10.92 13.57
C LEU A 76 6.33 -11.11 14.98
N GLY A 77 7.08 -10.66 15.99
CA GLY A 77 6.65 -10.64 17.38
C GLY A 77 5.76 -9.44 17.69
N GLY A 78 4.80 -9.63 18.61
CA GLY A 78 4.06 -8.52 19.22
C GLY A 78 2.54 -8.57 19.11
N PRO A 79 1.84 -7.81 19.96
CA PRO A 79 0.39 -7.91 20.13
C PRO A 79 -0.38 -7.35 18.94
N SER A 80 0.20 -6.57 18.02
CA SER A 80 -0.52 -5.87 16.94
C SER A 80 0.00 -6.16 15.54
N ALA A 81 0.73 -7.28 15.35
CA ALA A 81 1.37 -7.61 14.08
C ALA A 81 2.26 -6.47 13.53
N GLY A 82 2.94 -5.72 14.40
CA GLY A 82 3.74 -4.57 13.99
C GLY A 82 2.94 -3.32 13.60
N LEU A 83 1.61 -3.35 13.62
CA LEU A 83 0.77 -2.22 13.21
C LEU A 83 0.49 -1.19 14.32
N TRP A 84 1.11 -1.34 15.51
CA TRP A 84 0.82 -0.45 16.65
C TRP A 84 0.97 1.05 16.35
N PRO A 85 1.91 1.54 15.50
CA PRO A 85 1.98 2.97 15.21
C PRO A 85 0.74 3.49 14.49
N TRP A 86 0.18 2.67 13.60
CA TRP A 86 -1.00 3.01 12.81
C TRP A 86 -2.29 2.88 13.62
N LEU A 87 -2.31 1.97 14.59
CA LEU A 87 -3.43 1.77 15.51
C LEU A 87 -3.41 2.74 16.69
N SER A 88 -2.42 3.62 16.76
CA SER A 88 -2.35 4.64 17.79
C SER A 88 -3.44 5.68 17.57
N ASP A 89 -4.02 6.14 18.67
CA ASP A 89 -4.97 7.24 18.65
C ASP A 89 -4.37 8.46 17.93
N GLY A 90 -5.16 9.10 17.07
CA GLY A 90 -4.72 10.23 16.24
C GLY A 90 -3.90 9.88 14.99
N ALA A 91 -3.44 8.64 14.78
CA ALA A 91 -2.69 8.31 13.57
C ALA A 91 -3.55 8.45 12.30
N ASP A 92 -4.85 8.14 12.39
CA ASP A 92 -5.84 8.29 11.32
C ASP A 92 -5.48 7.61 9.98
N VAL A 93 -4.58 6.62 10.02
CA VAL A 93 -4.07 5.94 8.81
C VAL A 93 -4.83 4.66 8.48
N VAL A 94 -5.35 3.98 9.50
CA VAL A 94 -6.01 2.68 9.36
C VAL A 94 -7.36 2.71 10.05
N GLU A 95 -8.33 2.03 9.45
CA GLU A 95 -9.63 1.77 10.03
C GLU A 95 -9.63 0.38 10.67
N LYS A 96 -10.41 0.25 11.74
CA LYS A 96 -10.61 -1.01 12.45
C LYS A 96 -12.09 -1.35 12.44
N GLU A 97 -12.40 -2.60 12.11
CA GLU A 97 -13.75 -3.13 12.20
C GLU A 97 -14.17 -3.29 13.68
N GLU A 98 -15.38 -2.87 14.02
CA GLU A 98 -15.89 -2.88 15.40
C GLU A 98 -15.94 -4.31 15.97
N GLY A 99 -15.46 -4.49 17.20
CA GLY A 99 -15.41 -5.81 17.86
C GLY A 99 -14.43 -6.82 17.25
N SER A 100 -13.66 -6.43 16.23
CA SER A 100 -12.83 -7.32 15.42
C SER A 100 -11.36 -6.90 15.45
N ARG A 101 -10.42 -7.83 15.18
CA ARG A 101 -8.97 -7.54 15.03
C ARG A 101 -8.62 -7.46 13.55
N THR A 102 -9.44 -6.72 12.82
CA THR A 102 -9.42 -6.67 11.37
C THR A 102 -9.34 -5.22 10.96
N TYR A 103 -8.42 -4.93 10.04
CA TYR A 103 -7.97 -3.58 9.76
C TYR A 103 -7.97 -3.31 8.26
N ARG A 104 -8.10 -2.05 7.90
CA ARG A 104 -8.00 -1.57 6.53
C ARG A 104 -7.14 -0.31 6.47
N ILE A 105 -6.25 -0.21 5.49
CA ILE A 105 -5.53 1.05 5.23
C ILE A 105 -6.52 2.03 4.61
N ARG A 106 -6.64 3.24 5.15
CA ARG A 106 -7.45 4.28 4.52
C ARG A 106 -6.91 4.61 3.13
N LEU A 107 -7.80 4.76 2.17
CA LEU A 107 -7.44 4.93 0.76
C LEU A 107 -6.49 6.11 0.55
N GLU A 108 -6.71 7.21 1.29
CA GLU A 108 -5.89 8.41 1.22
C GLU A 108 -4.42 8.21 1.61
N TYR A 109 -4.10 7.20 2.43
CA TYR A 109 -2.76 6.87 2.90
C TYR A 109 -2.17 5.65 2.21
N PHE A 110 -2.99 4.85 1.52
CA PHE A 110 -2.54 3.63 0.86
C PHE A 110 -1.39 3.89 -0.11
N ASP A 111 -1.52 4.91 -0.97
CA ASP A 111 -0.45 5.26 -1.93
C ASP A 111 0.82 5.76 -1.24
N ALA A 112 0.69 6.53 -0.16
CA ALA A 112 1.85 7.02 0.61
C ALA A 112 2.60 5.85 1.27
N MET A 113 1.87 4.92 1.89
CA MET A 113 2.43 3.71 2.50
C MET A 113 3.10 2.82 1.45
N ARG A 114 2.43 2.58 0.32
CA ARG A 114 2.96 1.78 -0.79
C ARG A 114 4.27 2.36 -1.32
N GLN A 115 4.32 3.67 -1.56
CA GLN A 115 5.50 4.34 -2.11
C GLN A 115 6.73 4.22 -1.20
N LEU A 116 6.55 4.29 0.12
CA LEU A 116 7.65 4.30 1.09
C LEU A 116 8.16 2.91 1.47
N ILE A 117 7.25 1.94 1.64
CA ILE A 117 7.62 0.60 2.11
C ILE A 117 8.01 -0.32 0.98
N SER A 118 7.36 -0.12 -0.17
CA SER A 118 7.70 -0.81 -1.40
C SER A 118 8.00 0.22 -2.48
N PRO A 119 9.10 0.99 -2.36
CA PRO A 119 9.56 1.87 -3.45
C PRO A 119 9.87 1.05 -4.71
N HIS A 120 10.05 -0.26 -4.54
CA HIS A 120 10.18 -1.28 -5.57
C HIS A 120 8.87 -2.00 -5.94
N ALA A 121 7.72 -1.71 -5.35
CA ALA A 121 6.43 -2.00 -6.00
C ALA A 121 6.27 -1.16 -7.30
N PHE A 122 7.02 -0.05 -7.40
CA PHE A 122 7.31 0.66 -8.65
C PHE A 122 8.56 0.15 -9.40
N LYS A 123 9.26 -0.89 -8.91
CA LYS A 123 10.16 -1.76 -9.70
C LYS A 123 9.36 -3.03 -10.06
N GLY A 124 8.52 -3.00 -11.07
CA GLY A 124 8.97 -2.61 -12.38
C GLY A 124 8.47 -1.25 -12.83
N LYS A 125 9.41 -0.38 -13.21
CA LYS A 125 9.37 0.02 -14.62
C LYS A 125 9.43 -1.29 -15.41
N ARG A 126 8.27 -1.89 -15.68
CA ARG A 126 8.20 -2.88 -16.75
C ARG A 126 8.70 -2.14 -17.96
N SER A 127 9.79 -2.60 -18.56
CA SER A 127 10.21 -2.00 -19.81
C SER A 127 9.01 -2.09 -20.75
N ILE A 128 8.69 -1.04 -21.51
CA ILE A 128 7.69 -1.17 -22.58
C ILE A 128 8.05 -2.33 -23.52
N MET A 129 9.34 -2.70 -23.58
CA MET A 129 9.85 -3.87 -24.28
C MET A 129 9.36 -5.22 -23.73
N GLU A 130 8.94 -5.31 -22.46
CA GLU A 130 8.30 -6.51 -21.92
C GLU A 130 6.91 -6.74 -22.54
N MET A 131 6.29 -5.70 -23.10
CA MET A 131 5.04 -5.81 -23.86
C MET A 131 5.27 -6.02 -25.37
N GLN A 132 6.53 -5.96 -25.83
CA GLN A 132 6.87 -6.16 -27.23
C GLN A 132 6.54 -7.60 -27.64
N GLY A 133 5.65 -7.75 -28.61
CA GLY A 133 5.24 -9.06 -29.13
C GLY A 133 4.06 -9.72 -28.41
N LEU A 134 3.64 -9.25 -27.22
CA LEU A 134 2.46 -9.79 -26.54
C LEU A 134 1.16 -9.53 -27.32
N GLY A 135 1.09 -8.42 -28.07
CA GLY A 135 -0.06 -8.12 -28.93
C GLY A 135 -0.21 -9.10 -30.11
N LYS A 136 0.86 -9.77 -30.55
CA LYS A 136 0.84 -10.59 -31.78
C LYS A 136 -0.23 -11.68 -31.73
N HIS A 137 -0.38 -12.35 -30.59
CA HIS A 137 -1.38 -13.42 -30.40
C HIS A 137 -2.82 -12.90 -30.34
N ILE A 138 -3.02 -11.65 -29.91
CA ILE A 138 -4.34 -11.01 -29.89
C ILE A 138 -4.78 -10.65 -31.31
N TRP A 139 -3.83 -10.27 -32.17
CA TRP A 139 -4.07 -9.90 -33.57
C TRP A 139 -3.98 -11.09 -34.54
N GLU A 140 -3.73 -12.30 -34.04
CA GLU A 140 -3.60 -13.50 -34.86
C GLU A 140 -4.95 -13.87 -35.48
N GLY A 141 -5.03 -13.89 -36.82
CA GLY A 141 -6.29 -14.11 -37.54
C GLY A 141 -7.21 -12.87 -37.64
N ILE A 142 -6.79 -11.72 -37.11
CA ILE A 142 -7.50 -10.44 -37.30
C ILE A 142 -6.83 -9.67 -38.44
N ASP A 143 -7.57 -9.40 -39.51
CA ASP A 143 -7.14 -8.43 -40.52
C ASP A 143 -7.19 -7.02 -39.92
N ALA A 144 -6.01 -6.46 -39.67
CA ALA A 144 -5.87 -5.15 -39.06
C ALA A 144 -6.51 -4.04 -39.90
N GLN A 145 -6.47 -4.15 -41.23
CA GLN A 145 -7.04 -3.16 -42.13
C GLN A 145 -8.58 -3.24 -42.11
N GLU A 146 -9.14 -4.44 -42.17
CA GLU A 146 -10.59 -4.64 -42.06
C GLU A 146 -11.14 -4.16 -40.71
N TYR A 147 -10.41 -4.44 -39.62
CA TYR A 147 -10.77 -3.97 -38.27
C TYR A 147 -10.83 -2.44 -38.21
N VAL A 148 -9.80 -1.76 -38.70
CA VAL A 148 -9.75 -0.28 -38.72
C VAL A 148 -10.86 0.31 -39.59
N ASP A 149 -11.14 -0.29 -40.75
CA ASP A 149 -12.18 0.18 -41.64
C ASP A 149 -13.59 -0.06 -41.08
N ARG A 150 -13.79 -1.09 -40.25
CA ARG A 150 -15.02 -1.28 -39.48
C ARG A 150 -15.18 -0.22 -38.40
N GLU A 151 -14.14 0.05 -37.63
CA GLU A 151 -14.17 1.09 -36.59
C GLU A 151 -14.39 2.49 -37.20
N ARG A 152 -13.74 2.80 -38.33
CA ARG A 152 -13.99 4.07 -39.04
C ARG A 152 -15.44 4.19 -39.51
N ARG A 153 -16.05 3.10 -39.96
CA ARG A 153 -17.46 3.07 -40.34
C ARG A 153 -18.41 3.18 -39.15
N SER A 154 -18.03 2.71 -37.95
CA SER A 154 -18.86 2.86 -36.76
C SER A 154 -18.77 4.25 -36.13
N TRP A 155 -17.71 4.99 -36.41
CA TRP A 155 -17.51 6.38 -35.93
C TRP A 155 -18.00 7.43 -36.93
N ASN A 156 -18.00 7.10 -38.22
CA ASN A 156 -18.69 7.88 -39.25
C ASN A 156 -20.15 7.43 -39.28
N GLY A 157 -20.96 7.98 -38.37
CA GLY A 157 -22.40 7.75 -38.29
C GLY A 157 -23.14 7.95 -39.62
#